data_AF-A0A3A8WZ86-F1
#
_entry.id   AF-A0A3A8WZ86-F1
#
_cell.length_a   1.000
_cell.length_b   1.000
_cell.length_c   1.000
_cell.angle_alpha   90.00
_cell.angle_beta   90.00
_cell.angle_gamma   90.00
#
_symmetry.space_group_name_H-M   'P 1'
#
loop_
_entity.id
_entity.type
_entity.pdbx_description
1 polymer ?
#
loop_
_entity_poly.entity_id
_entity_poly.type
_entity_poly.pdbx_seq_one_letter_code
_entity_poly.pdbx_strand_id
1 'polypeptide(L)'
;MYQHRLKIDNAARVIVMLIAGGCTVLAGELRNSWVQVHGGQTEMLQQITLDDVIRLSKKKQELSWDDFEKYQYKEGGSGLYIRCYEIEPQWKLFIGGGDLEEKPLYINLENSRTGGSFDIRENDLELIVHT
;
A
#
# COMPACT_ATOMS: atom_id res chain seq x y z
N MET A 1 28.13 -12.19 35.70
CA MET A 1 28.71 -10.89 35.29
C MET A 1 28.39 -10.65 33.82
N TYR A 2 28.08 -9.41 33.48
CA TYR A 2 27.24 -8.96 32.36
C TYR A 2 27.71 -9.29 30.93
N GLN A 3 26.79 -9.92 30.19
CA GLN A 3 26.22 -9.62 28.86
C GLN A 3 27.09 -9.23 27.64
N HIS A 4 26.73 -9.90 26.54
CA HIS A 4 27.17 -9.74 25.15
C HIS A 4 27.13 -8.29 24.66
N ARG A 5 28.25 -7.82 24.10
CA ARG A 5 28.39 -6.52 23.44
C ARG A 5 27.93 -6.63 21.98
N LEU A 6 26.71 -6.16 21.68
CA LEU A 6 26.29 -5.86 20.31
C LEU A 6 27.14 -4.72 19.76
N LYS A 7 27.75 -4.92 18.59
CA LYS A 7 28.22 -3.83 17.72
C LYS A 7 27.07 -3.53 16.76
N ILE A 8 26.43 -2.37 16.94
CA ILE A 8 25.51 -1.81 15.95
C ILE A 8 26.25 -0.62 15.35
N ASP A 9 26.65 -0.79 14.10
CA ASP A 9 27.35 0.23 13.34
C ASP A 9 26.40 1.39 12.99
N ASN A 10 26.80 2.59 13.44
CA ASN A 10 26.64 3.90 12.80
C ASN A 10 25.45 4.10 11.83
N ALA A 11 24.32 4.58 12.35
CA ALA A 11 23.57 5.74 11.81
C ALA A 11 22.39 6.12 12.73
N ALA A 12 22.60 6.11 14.05
CA ALA A 12 21.68 6.73 15.00
C ALA A 12 21.91 8.26 15.02
N ARG A 13 21.32 8.94 14.05
CA ARG A 13 20.89 10.34 14.15
C ARG A 13 19.49 10.31 13.54
N VAL A 14 18.41 10.42 14.31
CA VAL A 14 18.00 11.67 14.92
C VAL A 14 17.04 11.37 16.08
N ILE A 15 17.40 11.91 17.24
CA ILE A 15 16.51 12.19 18.38
C ILE A 15 15.54 13.29 17.95
N VAL A 16 14.22 13.10 18.01
CA VAL A 16 13.21 14.17 18.21
C VAL A 16 11.98 13.51 18.85
N MET A 17 11.89 13.56 20.18
CA MET A 17 11.07 14.49 20.99
C MET A 17 9.58 14.15 21.07
N LEU A 18 9.22 13.70 22.26
CA LEU A 18 7.90 13.75 22.88
C LEU A 18 7.22 15.11 22.66
N ILE A 19 5.96 15.12 22.21
CA ILE A 19 5.03 16.18 22.59
C ILE A 19 3.78 15.54 23.18
N ALA A 20 3.60 15.84 24.46
CA ALA A 20 2.42 15.59 25.25
C ALA A 20 1.22 16.37 24.69
N GLY A 21 0.07 15.72 24.66
CA GLY A 21 -1.20 16.34 24.35
C GLY A 21 -2.30 15.30 24.54
N GLY A 22 -2.80 15.19 25.77
CA GLY A 22 -3.88 14.28 26.10
C GLY A 22 -5.12 14.59 25.26
N CYS A 23 -5.64 13.57 24.61
CA CYS A 23 -7.02 13.53 24.16
C CYS A 23 -7.53 12.12 24.46
N THR A 24 -8.24 11.96 25.57
CA THR A 24 -8.96 10.72 25.88
C THR A 24 -10.15 10.62 24.93
N VAL A 25 -10.07 9.75 23.93
CA VAL A 25 -11.26 9.25 23.22
C VAL A 25 -11.40 7.77 23.55
N LEU A 26 -12.54 7.47 24.15
CA LEU A 26 -12.99 6.13 24.53
C LEU A 26 -13.15 5.23 23.30
N ALA A 27 -12.80 3.96 23.52
CA ALA A 27 -13.29 2.74 22.87
C ALA A 27 -13.14 2.63 21.34
N GLY A 28 -12.32 1.65 20.93
CA GLY A 28 -12.43 1.02 19.61
C GLY A 28 -11.12 1.02 18.82
N GLU A 29 -10.51 -0.17 18.78
CA GLU A 29 -9.67 -0.67 17.67
C GLU A 29 -8.30 -0.01 17.46
N LEU A 30 -7.28 -0.72 17.92
CA LEU A 30 -5.89 -0.55 17.49
C LEU A 30 -5.77 -0.96 16.02
N ARG A 31 -6.10 -0.06 15.09
CA ARG A 31 -5.74 -0.23 13.68
C ARG A 31 -4.29 0.18 13.51
N ASN A 32 -3.40 -0.80 13.36
CA ASN A 32 -1.97 -0.57 13.14
C ASN A 32 -1.77 0.35 11.93
N SER A 33 -1.41 1.61 12.19
CA SER A 33 -1.14 2.61 11.16
C SER A 33 0.37 2.71 11.00
N TRP A 34 0.90 2.19 9.89
CA TRP A 34 2.30 2.39 9.53
C TRP A 34 2.41 3.73 8.81
N VAL A 35 3.26 4.62 9.31
CA VAL A 35 3.53 5.94 8.72
C VAL A 35 4.71 5.81 7.75
N GLN A 36 4.50 6.17 6.49
CA GLN A 36 5.59 6.43 5.54
C GLN A 36 5.95 7.91 5.59
N VAL A 37 7.22 8.25 5.79
CA VAL A 37 7.66 9.64 5.97
C VAL A 37 8.38 10.11 4.71
N HIS A 38 7.70 10.92 3.89
CA HIS A 38 8.32 11.71 2.83
C HIS A 38 8.14 13.20 3.17
N GLY A 39 9.27 13.90 3.35
CA GLY A 39 9.39 15.36 3.40
C GLY A 39 8.17 16.18 3.88
N GLY A 40 7.98 16.32 5.20
CA GLY A 40 7.34 17.50 5.79
C GLY A 40 5.81 17.52 5.92
N GLN A 41 5.07 16.54 5.41
CA GLN A 41 3.64 16.38 5.69
C GLN A 41 3.30 14.92 6.00
N THR A 42 2.65 14.66 7.13
CA THR A 42 2.17 13.32 7.49
C THR A 42 0.84 13.07 6.79
N GLU A 43 0.89 12.61 5.54
CA GLU A 43 -0.31 12.11 4.88
C GLU A 43 -0.66 10.73 5.46
N MET A 44 -1.85 10.64 6.05
CA MET A 44 -2.39 9.36 6.50
C MET A 44 -2.88 8.57 5.28
N LEU A 45 -1.98 7.77 4.71
CA LEU A 45 -2.33 6.86 3.63
C LEU A 45 -3.44 5.89 4.06
N GLN A 46 -4.43 5.68 3.19
CA GLN A 46 -5.58 4.83 3.43
C GLN A 46 -5.28 3.37 3.05
N GLN A 47 -5.89 2.40 3.73
CA GLN A 47 -5.94 1.04 3.20
C GLN A 47 -6.90 1.01 2.01
N ILE A 48 -6.48 0.45 0.87
CA ILE A 48 -7.38 0.24 -0.26
C ILE A 48 -8.37 -0.88 0.06
N THR A 49 -9.62 -0.71 -0.35
CA THR A 49 -10.66 -1.73 -0.23
C THR A 49 -11.02 -2.32 -1.59
N LEU A 50 -11.74 -3.43 -1.60
CA LEU A 50 -12.23 -4.03 -2.84
C LEU A 50 -13.21 -3.10 -3.57
N ASP A 51 -14.07 -2.40 -2.82
CA ASP A 51 -14.99 -1.40 -3.37
C ASP A 51 -14.23 -0.24 -4.05
N ASP A 52 -13.10 0.17 -3.48
CA ASP A 52 -12.23 1.17 -4.11
C ASP A 52 -11.66 0.66 -5.43
N VAL A 53 -11.22 -0.60 -5.49
CA VAL A 53 -10.74 -1.22 -6.75
C VAL A 53 -11.85 -1.30 -7.80
N ILE A 54 -13.07 -1.70 -7.40
CA ILE A 54 -14.24 -1.72 -8.30
C ILE A 54 -14.61 -0.32 -8.77
N ARG A 55 -14.50 0.70 -7.91
CA ARG A 55 -14.74 2.09 -8.30
C ARG A 55 -13.66 2.59 -9.27
N LEU A 56 -12.40 2.25 -9.03
CA LEU A 56 -11.26 2.65 -9.87
C LEU A 56 -11.29 1.95 -11.23
N SER A 57 -11.67 0.67 -11.30
CA SER A 57 -11.75 -0.10 -12.55
C SER A 57 -12.66 0.53 -13.61
N LYS A 58 -13.64 1.34 -13.18
CA LYS A 58 -14.54 2.10 -14.07
C LYS A 58 -13.83 3.15 -14.91
N LYS A 59 -12.64 3.63 -14.48
CA LYS A 59 -11.78 4.51 -15.29
C LYS A 59 -11.08 3.78 -16.44
N LYS A 60 -11.04 2.44 -16.42
CA LYS A 60 -10.48 1.60 -17.49
C LYS A 60 -9.07 2.07 -17.86
N GLN A 61 -8.83 2.36 -19.14
CA GLN A 61 -7.51 2.72 -19.68
C GLN A 61 -7.03 4.12 -19.26
N GLU A 62 -7.82 4.89 -18.53
CA GLU A 62 -7.43 6.19 -17.97
C GLU A 62 -6.73 6.09 -16.61
N LEU A 63 -6.68 4.88 -16.02
CA LEU A 63 -5.98 4.66 -14.75
C LEU A 63 -4.48 4.96 -14.86
N SER A 64 -3.98 5.65 -13.84
CA SER A 64 -2.59 6.10 -13.69
C SER A 64 -2.05 5.75 -12.30
N TRP A 65 -0.77 5.99 -12.04
CA TRP A 65 -0.17 5.79 -10.73
C TRP A 65 -0.77 6.69 -9.63
N ASP A 66 -1.11 7.94 -9.99
CA ASP A 66 -1.67 8.97 -9.12
C ASP A 66 -3.00 8.56 -8.50
N ASP A 67 -3.81 7.78 -9.23
CA ASP A 67 -5.08 7.26 -8.74
C ASP A 67 -4.92 6.39 -7.47
N PHE A 68 -3.71 5.90 -7.21
CA PHE A 68 -3.38 5.00 -6.12
C PHE A 68 -2.45 5.59 -5.06
N GLU A 69 -1.94 6.82 -5.22
CA GLU A 69 -0.94 7.40 -4.32
C GLU A 69 -1.43 7.56 -2.88
N LYS A 70 -2.72 7.85 -2.71
CA LYS A 70 -3.35 8.00 -1.39
C LYS A 70 -3.45 6.69 -0.59
N TYR A 71 -3.14 5.54 -1.20
CA TYR A 71 -3.25 4.24 -0.55
C TYR A 71 -1.90 3.70 -0.08
N GLN A 72 -1.93 2.94 1.03
CA GLN A 72 -0.75 2.25 1.54
C GLN A 72 -0.32 1.12 0.60
N TYR A 73 0.97 1.08 0.26
CA TYR A 73 1.56 0.02 -0.54
C TYR A 73 2.94 -0.40 -0.02
N LYS A 74 3.37 -1.58 -0.44
CA LYS A 74 4.75 -2.07 -0.33
C LYS A 74 5.40 -1.99 -1.69
N GLU A 75 6.62 -1.47 -1.75
CA GLU A 75 7.42 -1.52 -2.96
C GLU A 75 7.98 -2.92 -3.16
N GLY A 76 8.01 -3.36 -4.41
CA GLY A 76 8.63 -4.61 -4.84
C GLY A 76 9.35 -4.45 -6.17
N GLY A 77 10.09 -5.49 -6.55
CA GLY A 77 10.73 -5.60 -7.86
C GLY A 77 12.23 -5.32 -7.87
N SER A 78 12.89 -5.81 -8.92
CA SER A 78 14.28 -5.48 -9.27
C SER A 78 14.27 -4.94 -10.70
N GLY A 79 14.37 -3.62 -10.85
CA GLY A 79 14.42 -2.93 -12.15
C GLY A 79 13.07 -2.48 -12.74
N LEU A 80 11.96 -2.66 -12.02
CA LEU A 80 10.66 -2.06 -12.34
C LEU A 80 10.09 -1.38 -11.10
N TYR A 81 9.24 -0.37 -11.31
CA TYR A 81 8.37 0.14 -10.26
C TYR A 81 7.24 -0.85 -10.06
N ILE A 82 7.16 -1.48 -8.88
CA ILE A 82 6.04 -2.35 -8.52
C ILE A 82 5.49 -1.92 -7.16
N ARG A 83 4.21 -1.60 -7.13
CA ARG A 83 3.47 -1.30 -5.90
C ARG A 83 2.51 -2.46 -5.62
N CYS A 84 2.59 -3.02 -4.42
CA CYS A 84 1.71 -4.06 -3.91
C CYS A 84 0.82 -3.49 -2.82
N TYR A 85 -0.49 -3.48 -3.06
CA TYR A 85 -1.50 -3.01 -2.12
C TYR A 85 -2.20 -4.21 -1.51
N GLU A 86 -2.17 -4.30 -0.19
CA GLU A 86 -2.96 -5.30 0.55
C GLU A 86 -4.42 -4.83 0.55
N ILE A 87 -5.38 -5.72 0.32
CA ILE A 87 -6.82 -5.40 0.42
C ILE A 87 -7.42 -6.23 1.55
N GLU A 88 -7.35 -7.55 1.39
CA GLU A 88 -7.84 -8.57 2.31
C GLU A 88 -6.88 -9.77 2.25
N PRO A 89 -6.97 -10.75 3.17
CA PRO A 89 -6.03 -11.89 3.19
C PRO A 89 -5.90 -12.65 1.85
N GLN A 90 -6.99 -12.70 1.07
CA GLN A 90 -7.00 -13.35 -0.25
C GLN A 90 -6.75 -12.42 -1.44
N TRP A 91 -6.89 -11.11 -1.28
CA TRP A 91 -6.87 -10.15 -2.38
C TRP A 91 -5.71 -9.19 -2.26
N LYS A 92 -4.95 -9.05 -3.33
CA LYS A 92 -3.88 -8.06 -3.47
C LYS A 92 -4.00 -7.35 -4.80
N LEU A 93 -3.67 -6.07 -4.83
CA LEU A 93 -3.55 -5.32 -6.08
C LEU A 93 -2.08 -5.09 -6.39
N PHE A 94 -1.67 -5.41 -7.61
CA PHE A 94 -0.34 -5.13 -8.12
C PHE A 94 -0.39 -4.14 -9.26
N ILE A 95 0.45 -3.11 -9.16
CA ILE A 95 0.63 -2.11 -10.21
C ILE A 95 2.10 -2.10 -10.56
N GLY A 96 2.40 -2.25 -11.85
CA GLY A 96 3.78 -2.34 -12.32
C GLY A 96 4.02 -1.61 -13.64
N GLY A 97 5.22 -1.05 -13.79
CA GLY A 97 5.67 -0.38 -15.01
C GLY A 97 7.14 0.05 -14.95
N GLY A 98 7.65 0.51 -16.09
CA GLY A 98 9.04 0.96 -16.22
C GLY A 98 9.26 2.40 -15.76
N ASP A 99 8.22 3.23 -15.82
CA ASP A 99 8.26 4.65 -15.51
C ASP A 99 6.97 5.07 -14.77
N LEU A 100 7.10 5.97 -13.79
CA LEU A 100 5.99 6.54 -13.05
C LEU A 100 5.31 7.69 -13.80
N GLU A 101 5.99 8.30 -14.77
CA GLU A 101 5.41 9.33 -15.66
C GLU A 101 4.60 8.70 -16.81
N GLU A 102 4.80 7.41 -17.09
CA GLU A 102 4.01 6.65 -18.07
C GLU A 102 2.86 5.86 -17.42
N LYS A 103 1.93 5.37 -18.24
CA LYS A 103 0.86 4.50 -17.76
C LYS A 103 1.44 3.20 -17.19
N PRO A 104 0.85 2.64 -16.12
CA PRO A 104 1.20 1.31 -15.65
C PRO A 104 1.07 0.28 -16.78
N LEU A 105 2.07 -0.60 -16.88
CA LEU A 105 2.06 -1.71 -17.82
C LEU A 105 0.92 -2.68 -17.49
N TYR A 106 0.72 -2.95 -16.20
CA TYR A 106 -0.37 -3.78 -15.69
C TYR A 106 -0.96 -3.23 -14.38
N ILE A 107 -2.23 -3.53 -14.14
CA ILE A 107 -2.95 -3.24 -12.90
C ILE A 107 -3.80 -4.46 -12.54
N ASN A 108 -3.22 -5.40 -11.80
CA ASN A 108 -3.81 -6.72 -11.60
C ASN A 108 -4.36 -6.90 -10.19
N LEU A 109 -5.62 -7.31 -10.10
CA LEU A 109 -6.21 -7.85 -8.89
C LEU A 109 -5.93 -9.36 -8.82
N GLU A 110 -5.21 -9.79 -7.79
CA GLU A 110 -4.81 -11.17 -7.60
C GLU A 110 -5.53 -11.83 -6.43
N ASN A 111 -6.00 -13.06 -6.66
CA ASN A 111 -6.59 -13.91 -5.64
C ASN A 111 -5.59 -14.99 -5.22
N SER A 112 -5.07 -14.92 -3.99
CA SER A 112 -4.09 -15.88 -3.49
C SER A 112 -4.65 -17.29 -3.24
N ARG A 113 -5.98 -17.45 -3.12
CA ARG A 113 -6.61 -18.76 -2.93
C ARG A 113 -6.74 -19.53 -4.23
N THR A 114 -7.09 -18.84 -5.32
CA THR A 114 -7.34 -19.46 -6.63
C THR A 114 -6.15 -19.34 -7.58
N GLY A 115 -5.22 -18.42 -7.31
CA GLY A 115 -4.13 -18.05 -8.23
C GLY A 115 -4.60 -17.19 -9.41
N GLY A 116 -5.84 -16.69 -9.38
CA GLY A 116 -6.36 -15.82 -10.43
C GLY A 116 -5.70 -14.44 -10.42
N SER A 117 -5.44 -13.89 -11.61
CA SER A 117 -4.88 -12.54 -11.81
C SER A 117 -5.67 -11.86 -12.94
N PHE A 118 -6.21 -10.69 -12.65
CA PHE A 118 -7.17 -10.01 -13.53
C PHE A 118 -6.80 -8.53 -13.68
N ASP A 119 -6.61 -8.06 -14.91
CA ASP A 119 -6.34 -6.65 -15.16
C ASP A 119 -7.64 -5.85 -14.94
N ILE A 120 -7.64 -4.96 -13.98
CA ILE A 120 -8.85 -4.22 -13.58
C ILE A 120 -9.34 -3.27 -14.68
N ARG A 121 -8.50 -2.95 -15.66
CA ARG A 121 -8.85 -2.10 -16.81
C ARG A 121 -9.66 -2.87 -17.85
N GLU A 122 -9.52 -4.18 -17.90
CA GLU A 122 -10.12 -5.02 -18.94
C GLU A 122 -11.24 -5.90 -18.39
N ASN A 123 -11.05 -6.46 -17.20
CA ASN A 123 -11.97 -7.41 -16.60
C ASN A 123 -13.16 -6.74 -15.91
N ASP A 124 -14.28 -7.47 -15.85
CA ASP A 124 -15.45 -7.12 -15.04
C ASP A 124 -15.26 -7.68 -13.63
N LEU A 125 -14.87 -6.81 -12.70
CA LEU A 125 -14.56 -7.20 -11.34
C LEU A 125 -15.81 -7.56 -10.52
N GLU A 126 -16.99 -7.05 -10.87
CA GLU A 126 -18.22 -7.36 -10.13
C GLU A 126 -18.57 -8.85 -10.24
N LEU A 127 -18.19 -9.50 -11.36
CA LEU A 127 -18.34 -10.95 -11.52
C LEU A 127 -17.24 -11.74 -10.79
N ILE A 128 -16.00 -11.25 -10.84
CA ILE A 128 -14.83 -11.96 -10.32
C ILE A 128 -14.85 -12.06 -8.80
N VAL A 129 -15.21 -10.98 -8.10
CA VAL A 129 -15.05 -10.94 -6.65
C VAL A 129 -16.10 -11.76 -5.88
N HIS A 130 -17.17 -12.17 -6.55
CA HIS A 130 -18.25 -12.97 -5.98
C HIS A 130 -18.16 -14.47 -6.33
N THR A 131 -17.08 -14.90 -6.98
CA THR A 131 -16.84 -16.29 -7.39
C THR A 131 -15.85 -16.98 -6.45
#